data_AF-A0A4P9ZXH0-F1
#
_entry.id   AF-A0A4P9ZXH0-F1
#
_cell.length_a   1.000
_cell.length_b   1.000
_cell.length_c   1.000
_cell.angle_alpha   90.00
_cell.angle_beta   90.00
_cell.angle_gamma   90.00
#
_symmetry.space_group_name_H-M   'P 1'
#
loop_
_entity.id
_entity.type
_entity.pdbx_description
1 polymer ?
#
loop_
_entity_poly.entity_id
_entity_poly.type
_entity_poly.pdbx_seq_one_letter_code
_entity_poly.pdbx_strand_id
1 'polypeptide(L)'
;GRGVKIGFVDSGLDYRHPMFGGCFKTCSGARVVAGYDFVGDQFTGYNTPKPDKDPLDKCNGHGTHVTGIAAGNVGVFQGAAPQAQIGAYRAIGCGGSTTVDLLMAAMEM
;
A
#
# COMPACT_ATOMS: atom_id res chain seq x y z
N GLY A 1 6.32 11.89 -11.84
CA GLY A 1 6.10 10.43 -11.96
C GLY A 1 5.02 10.02 -12.96
N ARG A 2 4.56 10.87 -13.88
CA ARG A 2 3.56 10.45 -14.88
C ARG A 2 4.12 9.29 -15.72
N GLY A 3 3.30 8.25 -15.93
CA GLY A 3 3.69 7.04 -16.67
C GLY A 3 4.55 6.06 -15.87
N VAL A 4 4.89 6.38 -14.62
CA VAL A 4 5.65 5.49 -13.73
C VAL A 4 4.69 4.81 -12.76
N LYS A 5 4.95 3.53 -12.49
CA LYS A 5 4.32 2.75 -11.42
C LYS A 5 5.31 2.58 -10.29
N ILE A 6 4.88 2.79 -9.05
CA ILE A 6 5.69 2.57 -7.85
C ILE A 6 4.95 1.57 -6.97
N GLY A 7 5.60 0.45 -6.66
CA GLY A 7 5.10 -0.55 -5.71
C GLY A 7 5.60 -0.25 -4.30
N PHE A 8 4.69 -0.28 -3.33
CA PHE A 8 4.98 -0.07 -1.91
C PHE A 8 4.78 -1.40 -1.17
N VAL A 9 5.85 -1.94 -0.61
CA VAL A 9 5.82 -3.13 0.25
C VAL A 9 5.91 -2.66 1.70
N ASP A 10 4.77 -2.65 2.40
CA ASP A 10 4.67 -2.02 3.73
C ASP A 10 3.49 -2.60 4.56
N SER A 11 2.97 -1.86 5.54
CA SER A 11 1.77 -2.19 6.35
C SER A 11 0.46 -2.10 5.59
N GLY A 12 0.51 -1.79 4.29
CA GLY A 12 -0.63 -1.53 3.44
C GLY A 12 -0.77 -0.06 3.07
N LEU A 13 -1.95 0.31 2.55
CA LEU A 13 -2.25 1.67 2.15
C LEU A 13 -3.71 2.01 2.44
N ASP A 14 -3.97 3.11 3.14
CA ASP A 14 -5.31 3.69 3.13
C ASP A 14 -5.60 4.39 1.79
N TYR A 15 -5.95 3.59 0.79
CA TYR A 15 -6.27 4.07 -0.56
C TYR A 15 -7.54 4.93 -0.61
N ARG A 16 -8.33 4.97 0.47
CA ARG A 16 -9.52 5.82 0.59
C ARG A 16 -9.12 7.28 0.89
N HIS A 17 -7.86 7.51 1.27
CA HIS A 17 -7.36 8.85 1.50
C HIS A 17 -7.36 9.68 0.20
N PRO A 18 -7.85 10.94 0.20
CA PRO A 18 -7.97 11.76 -1.01
C PRO A 18 -6.67 11.93 -1.78
N MET A 19 -5.53 11.94 -1.07
CA MET A 19 -4.20 12.06 -1.68
C MET A 19 -3.85 10.92 -2.65
N PHE A 20 -4.56 9.79 -2.60
CA PHE A 20 -4.37 8.63 -3.46
C PHE A 20 -5.57 8.38 -4.40
N GLY A 21 -6.49 9.35 -4.51
CA GLY A 21 -7.67 9.25 -5.39
C GLY A 21 -8.90 8.62 -4.74
N GLY A 22 -8.82 8.22 -3.47
CA GLY A 22 -9.98 7.80 -2.68
C GLY A 22 -10.56 6.42 -3.05
N CYS A 23 -9.87 5.63 -3.88
CA CYS A 23 -10.34 4.32 -4.31
C CYS A 23 -9.18 3.38 -4.65
N PHE A 24 -9.48 2.08 -4.66
CA PHE A 24 -8.59 1.04 -5.15
C PHE A 24 -9.21 0.34 -6.36
N LYS A 25 -8.62 0.50 -7.56
CA LYS A 25 -9.05 -0.08 -8.85
C LYS A 25 -10.49 0.22 -9.33
N THR A 26 -11.39 0.66 -8.45
CA THR A 26 -12.83 0.71 -8.71
C THR A 26 -13.33 2.03 -9.30
N CYS A 27 -12.55 3.11 -9.18
CA CYS A 27 -12.95 4.43 -9.70
C CYS A 27 -12.25 4.78 -11.02
N SER A 28 -12.91 5.63 -11.82
CA SER A 28 -12.32 6.17 -13.04
C SER A 28 -11.08 7.00 -12.71
N GLY A 29 -9.97 6.71 -13.37
CA GLY A 29 -8.69 7.37 -13.08
C GLY A 29 -8.05 6.95 -11.74
N ALA A 30 -8.39 5.77 -11.22
CA ALA A 30 -7.79 5.23 -10.00
C ALA A 30 -6.25 5.37 -10.00
N ARG A 31 -5.70 5.98 -8.95
CA ARG A 31 -4.24 6.09 -8.79
C ARG A 31 -3.65 4.83 -8.19
N VAL A 32 -4.38 4.17 -7.29
CA VAL A 32 -4.03 2.84 -6.76
C VAL A 32 -4.57 1.78 -7.71
N VAL A 33 -3.67 1.20 -8.50
CA VAL A 33 -3.98 0.34 -9.66
C VAL A 33 -3.64 -1.13 -9.41
N ALA A 34 -2.79 -1.41 -8.43
CA ALA A 34 -2.37 -2.75 -8.06
C ALA A 34 -2.28 -2.88 -6.54
N GLY A 35 -2.37 -4.11 -6.04
CA GLY A 35 -2.22 -4.37 -4.61
C GLY A 35 -2.80 -5.69 -4.17
N TYR A 36 -2.30 -6.14 -3.01
CA TYR A 36 -2.59 -7.42 -2.38
C TYR A 36 -2.16 -7.39 -0.89
N ASP A 37 -2.85 -8.12 -0.03
CA ASP A 37 -2.45 -8.33 1.36
C ASP A 37 -1.91 -9.76 1.53
N PHE A 38 -0.63 -9.86 1.91
CA PHE A 38 0.07 -11.12 2.13
C PHE A 38 -0.03 -11.61 3.58
N VAL A 39 -0.34 -10.72 4.52
CA VAL A 39 -0.31 -11.01 5.95
C VAL A 39 -1.70 -11.20 6.54
N GLY A 40 -2.67 -10.42 6.08
CA GLY A 40 -4.00 -10.34 6.63
C GLY A 40 -4.10 -9.40 7.82
N ASP A 41 -5.34 -9.02 8.14
CA ASP A 41 -5.64 -8.00 9.14
C ASP A 41 -5.19 -8.31 10.57
N GLN A 42 -5.07 -9.59 10.93
CA GLN A 42 -4.77 -10.04 12.29
C GLN A 42 -3.34 -10.58 12.44
N PHE A 43 -2.46 -10.32 11.48
CA PHE A 43 -1.10 -10.83 11.54
C PHE A 43 -0.28 -10.19 12.67
N THR A 44 0.34 -11.03 13.50
CA THR A 44 1.16 -10.63 14.64
C THR A 44 2.65 -10.90 14.42
N GLY A 45 3.02 -11.61 13.34
CA GLY A 45 4.38 -12.12 13.12
C GLY A 45 4.60 -13.53 13.65
N TYR A 46 3.69 -14.02 14.50
CA TYR A 46 3.79 -15.35 15.12
C TYR A 46 2.67 -16.29 14.70
N ASN A 47 1.55 -15.76 14.19
CA ASN A 47 0.44 -16.54 13.66
C ASN A 47 0.59 -16.79 12.15
N THR A 48 -0.13 -17.78 11.65
CA THR A 48 -0.21 -18.04 10.22
C THR A 48 -0.82 -16.83 9.48
N PRO A 49 -0.17 -16.31 8.42
CA PRO A 49 -0.72 -15.29 7.55
C PRO A 49 -2.09 -15.67 6.97
N LYS A 50 -2.97 -14.69 6.79
CA LYS A 50 -4.28 -14.84 6.16
C LYS A 50 -4.42 -13.87 4.99
N PRO A 51 -3.76 -14.15 3.86
CA PRO A 51 -3.71 -13.22 2.73
C PRO A 51 -5.07 -13.01 2.09
N ASP A 52 -5.28 -11.80 1.56
CA ASP A 52 -6.47 -11.43 0.83
C ASP A 52 -6.19 -10.33 -0.22
N LYS A 53 -7.25 -9.89 -0.92
CA LYS A 53 -7.12 -8.97 -2.06
C LYS A 53 -7.16 -7.49 -1.67
N ASP A 54 -7.37 -7.17 -0.40
CA ASP A 54 -7.57 -5.82 0.12
C ASP A 54 -6.32 -5.32 0.86
N PRO A 55 -5.45 -4.52 0.22
CA PRO A 55 -4.23 -4.01 0.83
C PRO A 55 -4.48 -2.85 1.81
N LEU A 56 -5.73 -2.64 2.24
CA LEU A 56 -6.09 -1.53 3.12
C LEU A 56 -5.29 -1.60 4.41
N ASP A 57 -4.60 -0.51 4.75
CA ASP A 57 -3.98 -0.35 6.06
C ASP A 57 -5.08 -0.07 7.10
N LYS A 58 -5.34 -1.05 7.98
CA LYS A 58 -6.28 -0.95 9.11
C LYS A 58 -5.55 -0.74 10.45
N CYS A 59 -4.28 -0.37 10.39
CA CYS A 59 -3.35 -0.34 11.51
C CYS A 59 -2.99 1.10 11.90
N ASN A 60 -1.72 1.49 11.72
CA ASN A 60 -1.15 2.75 12.17
C ASN A 60 -0.88 3.74 11.02
N GLY A 61 -1.07 3.32 9.76
CA GLY A 61 -0.86 4.17 8.60
C GLY A 61 0.61 4.36 8.18
N HIS A 62 1.53 3.51 8.62
CA HIS A 62 2.95 3.59 8.23
C HIS A 62 3.11 3.56 6.71
N GLY A 63 2.53 2.56 6.03
CA GLY A 63 2.57 2.46 4.57
C GLY A 63 1.84 3.60 3.87
N THR A 64 0.75 4.12 4.45
CA THR A 64 0.07 5.35 3.98
C THR A 64 1.02 6.55 4.03
N HIS A 65 1.78 6.71 5.11
CA HIS A 65 2.74 7.80 5.28
C HIS A 65 3.91 7.69 4.29
N VAL A 66 4.50 6.49 4.15
CA VAL A 66 5.57 6.21 3.17
C VAL A 66 5.09 6.49 1.74
N THR A 67 3.89 6.01 1.38
CA THR A 67 3.28 6.25 0.07
C THR A 67 3.03 7.74 -0.15
N GLY A 68 2.66 8.49 0.89
CA GLY A 68 2.46 9.93 0.82
C GLY A 68 3.72 10.70 0.43
N ILE A 69 4.87 10.36 1.01
CA ILE A 69 6.16 10.98 0.71
C ILE A 69 6.52 10.81 -0.78
N ALA A 70 6.29 9.62 -1.32
CA ALA A 70 6.67 9.31 -2.69
C ALA A 70 5.62 9.76 -3.72
N ALA A 71 4.33 9.55 -3.47
CA ALA A 71 3.28 9.63 -4.48
C ALA A 71 2.00 10.36 -4.02
N GLY A 72 1.99 10.97 -2.83
CA GLY A 72 0.87 11.81 -2.38
C GLY A 72 0.57 12.96 -3.35
N ASN A 73 -0.71 13.28 -3.55
CA ASN A 73 -1.11 14.39 -4.41
C ASN A 73 -2.45 14.99 -3.97
N VAL A 74 -2.40 15.98 -3.08
CA VAL A 74 -3.58 16.76 -2.67
C VAL A 74 -3.18 18.19 -2.31
N GLY A 75 -3.74 19.17 -3.03
CA GLY A 75 -3.43 20.59 -2.81
C GLY A 75 -1.92 20.86 -2.83
N VAL A 76 -1.40 21.48 -1.76
CA VAL A 76 0.03 21.78 -1.57
C VAL A 76 0.85 20.57 -1.11
N PHE A 77 0.21 19.49 -0.67
CA PHE A 77 0.91 18.27 -0.26
C PHE A 77 1.15 17.38 -1.48
N GLN A 78 2.39 17.41 -1.95
CA GLN A 78 2.86 16.67 -3.12
C GLN A 78 4.04 15.79 -2.70
N GLY A 79 3.95 14.50 -3.00
CA GLY A 79 5.10 13.59 -2.91
C GLY A 79 6.11 13.87 -4.01
N ALA A 80 7.24 13.16 -3.99
CA ALA A 80 8.30 13.32 -5.00
C ALA A 80 7.82 13.02 -6.44
N ALA A 81 6.86 12.11 -6.60
CA ALA A 81 6.29 11.65 -7.86
C ALA A 81 4.75 11.64 -7.81
N PRO A 82 4.10 12.80 -7.70
CA PRO A 82 2.66 12.91 -7.37
C PRO A 82 1.71 12.43 -8.47
N GLN A 83 2.22 12.17 -9.67
CA GLN A 83 1.47 11.62 -10.81
C GLN A 83 1.80 10.14 -11.09
N ALA A 84 2.56 9.48 -10.20
CA ALA A 84 2.78 8.05 -10.31
C ALA A 84 1.49 7.27 -10.02
N GLN A 85 1.38 6.11 -10.67
CA GLN A 85 0.43 5.06 -10.30
C GLN A 85 1.02 4.24 -9.14
N ILE A 86 0.15 3.76 -8.27
CA ILE A 86 0.51 3.16 -6.98
C ILE A 86 0.13 1.68 -6.99
N GLY A 87 1.07 0.82 -6.62
CA GLY A 87 0.83 -0.55 -6.20
C GLY A 87 0.97 -0.67 -4.69
N ALA A 88 -0.04 -1.17 -3.99
CA ALA A 88 -0.02 -1.31 -2.54
C ALA A 88 0.07 -2.79 -2.13
N TYR A 89 1.22 -3.22 -1.63
CA TYR A 89 1.49 -4.61 -1.26
C TYR A 89 1.71 -4.68 0.25
N ARG A 90 0.70 -5.15 0.97
CA ARG A 90 0.73 -5.27 2.42
C ARG A 90 1.46 -6.55 2.80
N ALA A 91 2.68 -6.43 3.31
CA ALA A 91 3.52 -7.56 3.73
C ALA A 91 3.96 -7.44 5.20
N ILE A 92 3.54 -6.38 5.89
CA ILE A 92 3.91 -6.08 7.27
C ILE A 92 2.64 -5.98 8.12
N GLY A 93 2.61 -6.67 9.26
CA GLY A 93 1.50 -6.62 10.21
C GLY A 93 1.45 -5.31 11.00
N CYS A 94 0.35 -5.07 11.74
CA CYS A 94 0.17 -3.82 12.49
C CYS A 94 1.26 -3.54 13.54
N GLY A 95 1.89 -4.60 14.06
CA GLY A 95 3.01 -4.50 15.00
C GLY A 95 4.38 -4.27 14.35
N GLY A 96 4.44 -4.06 13.03
CA GLY A 96 5.70 -3.94 12.27
C GLY A 96 6.38 -5.27 11.97
N SER A 97 5.72 -6.39 12.22
CA SER A 97 6.27 -7.73 12.02
C SER A 97 6.04 -8.26 10.60
N THR A 98 7.02 -8.99 10.08
CA THR A 98 7.00 -9.64 8.76
C THR A 98 7.98 -10.81 8.74
N THR A 99 8.01 -11.58 7.66
CA THR A 99 9.02 -12.60 7.39
C THR A 99 9.64 -12.37 6.02
N VAL A 100 10.84 -12.92 5.79
CA VAL A 100 11.54 -12.77 4.50
C VAL A 100 10.70 -13.34 3.36
N ASP A 101 10.02 -14.47 3.58
CA ASP A 101 9.17 -15.09 2.55
C ASP A 101 8.00 -14.19 2.13
N LEU A 102 7.39 -13.47 3.07
CA LEU A 102 6.32 -12.53 2.78
C LEU A 102 6.83 -11.31 1.99
N LEU A 103 8.02 -10.81 2.35
CA LEU A 103 8.66 -9.72 1.63
C LEU A 103 9.03 -10.13 0.20
N MET A 104 9.59 -11.33 0.02
CA MET A 104 9.91 -11.86 -1.31
C MET A 104 8.65 -12.03 -2.16
N ALA A 105 7.59 -12.63 -1.60
CA ALA A 105 6.32 -12.80 -2.29
C ALA A 105 5.72 -11.45 -2.75
N ALA A 106 5.87 -10.39 -1.96
CA ALA A 106 5.41 -9.05 -2.33
C ALA A 106 6.28 -8.39 -3.42
N MET A 107 7.59 -8.66 -3.45
CA MET A 107 8.51 -8.13 -4.46
C MET A 107 8.37 -8.79 -5.84
N GLU A 108 7.78 -9.99 -5.92
CA GLU A 108 7.55 -10.71 -7.18
C GLU A 108 6.29 -10.27 -7.96
N MET A 109 5.56 -9.28 -7.44
CA MET A 109 4.28 -8.80 -7.99
C MET A 109 4.36 -7.70 -9.05
#